data_AF-A0A2N2YH67-F1
#
_entry.id   AF-A0A2N2YH67-F1
#
_cell.length_a   1.000
_cell.length_b   1.000
_cell.length_c   1.000
_cell.angle_alpha   90.00
_cell.angle_beta   90.00
_cell.angle_gamma   90.00
#
_symmetry.space_group_name_H-M   'P 1'
#
loop_
_entity.id
_entity.type
_entity.pdbx_description
1 polymer ?
#
loop_
_entity_poly.entity_id
_entity_poly.type
_entity_poly.pdbx_seq_one_letter_code
_entity_poly.pdbx_strand_id
1 'polypeptide(L)'
;MDIKSFETNHFLILAAFIIGIGYYFLIVRFWLRALLSGVKISQAEILFMRMRNSSVKTLVTGMIKSHKAGILLNLIELEAFHLVGGDVLKVVDGLIYAKAKKIDMDFQEASLIDLQKIDLMKYLINKK
;
A
#
# COMPACT_ATOMS: atom_id res chain seq x y z
N MET A 1 -15.56 -40.83 28.96
CA MET A 1 -15.69 -40.04 27.72
C MET A 1 -16.04 -38.63 28.16
N ASP A 2 -15.01 -37.79 28.28
CA ASP A 2 -15.05 -36.59 29.13
C ASP A 2 -15.88 -35.45 28.51
N ILE A 3 -17.01 -35.14 29.15
CA ILE A 3 -17.90 -34.01 28.83
C ILE A 3 -17.13 -32.68 28.83
N LYS A 4 -16.07 -32.56 29.65
CA LYS A 4 -15.17 -31.39 29.67
C LYS A 4 -14.39 -31.19 28.36
N SER A 5 -14.05 -32.25 27.64
CA SER A 5 -13.33 -32.14 26.37
C SER A 5 -14.23 -31.57 25.26
N PHE A 6 -15.53 -31.89 25.30
CA PHE A 6 -16.53 -31.40 24.35
C PHE A 6 -16.77 -29.88 24.47
N GLU A 7 -16.97 -29.38 25.69
CA GLU A 7 -17.13 -27.95 25.97
C GLU A 7 -15.89 -27.14 25.57
N THR A 8 -14.69 -27.68 25.85
CA THR A 8 -13.43 -27.02 25.50
C THR A 8 -13.22 -26.92 23.99
N ASN A 9 -13.59 -27.97 23.23
CA ASN A 9 -13.48 -27.98 21.77
C ASN A 9 -14.41 -26.94 21.12
N HIS A 10 -15.64 -26.78 21.62
CA HIS A 10 -16.55 -25.76 21.11
C HIS A 10 -16.08 -24.34 21.37
N PHE A 11 -15.52 -24.08 22.56
CA PHE A 11 -14.92 -22.79 22.87
C PHE A 11 -13.72 -22.48 21.96
N LEU A 12 -12.87 -23.48 21.68
CA LEU A 12 -11.74 -23.34 20.75
C LEU A 12 -12.20 -23.07 19.31
N ILE A 13 -13.23 -23.76 18.83
CA ILE A 13 -13.79 -23.55 17.48
C ILE A 13 -14.39 -22.14 17.37
N LEU A 14 -15.14 -21.70 18.38
CA LEU A 14 -15.74 -20.36 18.40
C LEU A 14 -14.65 -19.27 18.44
N ALA A 15 -13.61 -19.45 19.26
CA ALA A 15 -12.48 -18.54 19.32
C ALA A 15 -11.74 -18.45 17.98
N ALA A 16 -11.47 -19.59 17.33
CA ALA A 16 -10.85 -19.63 16.00
C ALA A 16 -11.72 -18.94 14.94
N PHE A 17 -13.04 -19.13 14.99
CA PHE A 17 -13.98 -18.48 14.08
C PHE A 17 -13.98 -16.95 14.22
N ILE A 18 -14.00 -16.44 15.46
CA ILE A 18 -13.94 -15.00 15.74
C ILE A 18 -12.62 -14.40 15.24
N ILE A 19 -11.50 -15.08 15.48
CA ILE A 19 -10.18 -14.64 14.99
C ILE A 19 -10.14 -14.62 13.44
N GLY A 20 -10.69 -15.64 12.80
CA GLY A 20 -10.81 -15.73 11.34
C GLY A 20 -11.61 -14.57 10.75
N ILE A 21 -12.76 -14.24 11.35
CA ILE A 21 -13.58 -13.09 10.97
C ILE A 21 -12.79 -11.79 11.12
N GLY A 22 -12.11 -11.60 12.26
CA GLY A 22 -11.27 -10.42 12.51
C GLY A 22 -10.22 -10.24 11.40
N TYR A 23 -9.54 -11.31 11.00
CA TYR A 23 -8.55 -11.26 9.92
C TYR A 23 -9.17 -10.89 8.57
N TYR A 24 -10.35 -11.43 8.25
CA TYR A 24 -11.10 -11.09 7.04
C TYR A 24 -11.45 -9.59 6.99
N PHE A 25 -11.96 -9.02 8.08
CA PHE A 25 -12.24 -7.58 8.16
C PHE A 25 -10.98 -6.73 7.95
N LEU A 26 -9.80 -7.19 8.42
CA LEU A 26 -8.54 -6.48 8.21
C LEU A 26 -8.08 -6.43 6.75
N ILE A 27 -8.48 -7.38 5.91
CA ILE A 27 -8.20 -7.38 4.46
C ILE A 27 -9.24 -6.53 3.74
N VAL A 28 -10.52 -6.77 4.01
CA VAL A 28 -11.64 -6.08 3.37
C VAL A 28 -11.57 -4.56 3.61
N ARG A 29 -11.18 -4.12 4.80
CA ARG A 29 -11.04 -2.68 5.10
C ARG A 29 -10.06 -1.95 4.16
N PHE A 30 -8.97 -2.60 3.74
CA PHE A 30 -7.98 -1.95 2.86
C PHE A 30 -8.46 -1.94 1.42
N TRP A 31 -9.07 -3.04 1.01
CA TRP A 31 -9.70 -3.17 -0.30
C TRP A 31 -10.79 -2.11 -0.51
N LEU A 32 -11.68 -1.93 0.48
CA LEU A 32 -12.75 -0.94 0.41
C LEU A 32 -12.19 0.49 0.29
N ARG A 33 -11.10 0.82 1.00
CA ARG A 33 -10.45 2.14 0.89
C ARG A 33 -9.88 2.41 -0.50
N ALA A 34 -9.29 1.39 -1.13
CA ALA A 34 -8.78 1.49 -2.50
C ALA A 34 -9.93 1.71 -3.49
N LEU A 35 -11.00 0.90 -3.37
CA LEU A 35 -12.19 0.97 -4.22
C LEU A 35 -12.89 2.33 -4.14
N LEU A 36 -13.13 2.84 -2.92
CA LEU A 36 -13.74 4.16 -2.69
C LEU A 36 -12.90 5.30 -3.27
N SER A 37 -11.60 5.09 -3.45
CA SER A 37 -10.70 6.07 -4.03
C SER A 37 -10.53 5.91 -5.55
N GLY A 38 -11.30 5.02 -6.19
CA GLY A 38 -11.19 4.75 -7.64
C GLY A 38 -10.02 3.86 -8.04
N VAL A 39 -9.24 3.36 -7.08
CA VAL A 39 -8.10 2.48 -7.35
C VAL A 39 -8.58 1.04 -7.45
N LYS A 40 -8.49 0.46 -8.65
CA LYS A 40 -8.85 -0.94 -8.90
C LYS A 40 -7.74 -1.84 -8.38
N ILE A 41 -7.86 -2.30 -7.13
CA ILE A 41 -7.00 -3.34 -6.55
C ILE A 41 -7.90 -4.53 -6.24
N SER A 42 -7.50 -5.72 -6.65
CA SER A 42 -8.21 -6.95 -6.31
C SER A 42 -7.93 -7.38 -4.88
N GLN A 43 -8.88 -8.10 -4.26
CA GLN A 43 -8.67 -8.66 -2.92
C GLN A 43 -7.51 -9.67 -2.90
N ALA A 44 -7.32 -10.40 -4.01
CA ALA A 44 -6.22 -11.33 -4.20
C ALA A 44 -4.85 -10.63 -4.21
N GLU A 45 -4.72 -9.49 -4.89
CA GLU A 45 -3.48 -8.70 -4.87
C GLU A 45 -3.11 -8.24 -3.47
N ILE A 46 -4.07 -7.76 -2.68
CA ILE A 46 -3.82 -7.35 -1.29
C ILE A 46 -3.31 -8.53 -0.44
N LEU A 47 -3.86 -9.72 -0.68
CA LEU A 47 -3.40 -10.94 -0.03
C LEU A 47 -1.95 -11.28 -0.45
N PHE A 48 -1.65 -11.24 -1.75
CA PHE A 48 -0.30 -11.50 -2.28
C PHE A 48 0.73 -10.45 -1.85
N MET A 49 0.35 -9.18 -1.71
CA MET A 49 1.20 -8.12 -1.17
C MET A 49 1.58 -8.42 0.29
N ARG A 50 0.64 -8.92 1.09
CA ARG A 50 0.91 -9.29 2.48
C ARG A 50 1.83 -10.51 2.58
N MET A 51 1.71 -11.48 1.67
CA MET A 51 2.63 -12.63 1.60
C MET A 51 4.06 -12.23 1.20
N ARG A 52 4.21 -11.25 0.31
CA ARG A 52 5.52 -10.71 -0.11
C ARG A 52 6.15 -9.76 0.92
N ASN A 53 5.61 -9.72 2.14
CA ASN A 53 6.01 -8.82 3.22
C ASN A 53 6.02 -7.33 2.83
N SER A 54 5.24 -6.98 1.81
CA SER A 54 5.10 -5.63 1.34
C SER A 54 4.12 -4.86 2.21
N SER A 55 4.43 -3.61 2.55
CA SER A 55 3.56 -2.78 3.39
C SER A 55 2.30 -2.37 2.62
N VAL A 56 1.26 -3.22 2.64
CA VAL A 56 -0.06 -2.99 2.02
C VAL A 56 -0.58 -1.59 2.34
N LYS A 57 -0.44 -1.16 3.61
CA LYS A 57 -0.91 0.15 4.07
C LYS A 57 -0.24 1.30 3.30
N THR A 58 1.08 1.24 3.12
CA THR A 58 1.87 2.29 2.47
C THR A 58 1.55 2.35 0.98
N LEU A 59 1.49 1.20 0.31
CA LEU A 59 1.20 1.12 -1.12
C LEU A 59 -0.22 1.59 -1.45
N VAL A 60 -1.23 1.13 -0.71
CA VAL A 60 -2.61 1.59 -0.90
C VAL A 60 -2.71 3.10 -0.66
N THR A 61 -2.04 3.63 0.37
CA THR A 61 -2.06 5.07 0.66
C THR A 61 -1.38 5.89 -0.45
N GLY A 62 -0.23 5.44 -0.94
CA GLY A 62 0.47 6.06 -2.06
C GLY A 62 -0.38 6.07 -3.33
N MET A 63 -1.00 4.94 -3.68
CA MET A 63 -1.91 4.81 -4.83
C MET A 63 -3.13 5.73 -4.72
N ILE A 64 -3.73 5.84 -3.52
CA ILE A 64 -4.87 6.74 -3.31
C ILE A 64 -4.44 8.19 -3.50
N LYS A 65 -3.28 8.59 -2.95
CA LYS A 65 -2.74 9.94 -3.10
C LYS A 65 -2.44 10.29 -4.56
N SER A 66 -1.74 9.41 -5.27
CA SER A 66 -1.40 9.62 -6.69
C SER A 66 -2.65 9.69 -7.55
N HIS A 67 -3.62 8.79 -7.35
CA HIS A 67 -4.89 8.80 -8.09
C HIS A 67 -5.68 10.08 -7.86
N LYS A 68 -5.75 10.56 -6.60
CA LYS A 68 -6.38 11.85 -6.26
C LYS A 68 -5.68 13.06 -6.88
N ALA A 69 -4.37 12.99 -7.05
CA ALA A 69 -3.60 14.00 -7.77
C ALA A 69 -3.68 13.85 -9.30
N GLY A 70 -4.39 12.84 -9.82
CA GLY A 70 -4.49 12.52 -11.23
C GLY A 70 -3.18 12.02 -11.83
N ILE A 71 -2.32 11.39 -11.03
CA ILE A 71 -1.11 10.71 -11.48
C ILE A 71 -1.45 9.22 -11.53
N LEU A 72 -1.36 8.63 -12.72
CA LEU A 72 -1.59 7.19 -12.92
C LEU A 72 -0.28 6.46 -12.59
N LEU A 73 -0.26 5.75 -11.47
CA LEU A 73 0.86 4.89 -11.08
C LEU A 73 0.44 3.43 -11.17
N ASN A 74 1.39 2.56 -11.51
CA ASN A 74 1.20 1.13 -11.49
C ASN A 74 1.51 0.58 -10.08
N LEU A 75 0.59 -0.21 -9.53
CA LEU A 75 0.77 -0.85 -8.24
C LEU A 75 2.00 -1.77 -8.22
N ILE A 76 2.25 -2.49 -9.31
CA ILE A 76 3.36 -3.45 -9.42
C ILE A 76 4.71 -2.74 -9.36
N GLU A 77 4.85 -1.60 -10.05
CA GLU A 77 6.07 -0.79 -10.04
C GLU A 77 6.29 -0.16 -8.66
N LEU A 78 5.22 0.35 -8.04
CA LEU A 78 5.27 0.93 -6.70
C LEU A 78 5.69 -0.11 -5.66
N GLU A 79 5.20 -1.34 -5.80
CA GLU A 79 5.57 -2.46 -4.96
C GLU A 79 7.01 -2.89 -5.17
N ALA A 80 7.47 -3.01 -6.42
CA ALA A 80 8.86 -3.31 -6.73
C ALA A 80 9.81 -2.26 -6.14
N PHE A 81 9.49 -0.98 -6.27
CA PHE A 81 10.24 0.12 -5.66
C PHE A 81 10.28 0.01 -4.13
N HIS A 82 9.15 -0.32 -3.50
CA HIS A 82 9.09 -0.51 -2.05
C HIS A 82 9.94 -1.70 -1.57
N LEU A 83 9.96 -2.79 -2.32
CA LEU A 83 10.74 -3.99 -1.99
C LEU A 83 12.26 -3.74 -2.04
N VAL A 84 12.71 -2.83 -2.90
CA VAL A 84 14.13 -2.38 -2.95
C VAL A 84 14.48 -1.45 -1.78
N GLY A 85 13.49 -1.08 -0.95
CA GLY A 85 13.67 -0.24 0.23
C GLY A 85 13.43 1.25 -0.02
N GLY A 86 12.82 1.61 -1.16
CA GLY A 86 12.44 2.98 -1.47
C GLY A 86 11.25 3.49 -0.66
N ASP A 87 11.22 4.80 -0.41
CA ASP A 87 10.08 5.45 0.27
C ASP A 87 9.01 5.88 -0.73
N VAL A 88 8.01 5.01 -0.88
CA VAL A 88 6.83 5.24 -1.73
C VAL A 88 6.12 6.55 -1.42
N LEU A 89 5.95 6.91 -0.14
CA LEU A 89 5.18 8.10 0.22
C LEU A 89 5.94 9.36 -0.16
N LYS A 90 7.25 9.37 0.07
CA LYS A 90 8.13 10.49 -0.30
C LYS A 90 8.15 10.71 -1.81
N VAL A 91 8.26 9.64 -2.61
CA VAL A 91 8.23 9.74 -4.09
C VAL A 91 6.87 10.25 -4.58
N VAL A 92 5.77 9.70 -4.05
CA VAL A 92 4.42 10.15 -4.44
C VAL A 92 4.20 11.62 -4.07
N ASP A 93 4.58 12.04 -2.87
CA ASP A 93 4.44 13.45 -2.45
C ASP A 93 5.30 14.38 -3.31
N GLY A 94 6.51 13.94 -3.71
CA GLY A 94 7.36 14.66 -4.66
C GLY A 94 6.74 14.78 -6.05
N LEU A 95 6.16 13.71 -6.60
CA LEU A 95 5.47 13.75 -7.90
C LEU A 95 4.24 14.68 -7.87
N ILE A 96 3.49 14.68 -6.76
CA ILE A 96 2.38 15.62 -6.56
C ILE A 96 2.88 17.06 -6.58
N TYR A 97 4.01 17.33 -5.92
CA TYR A 97 4.65 18.65 -5.93
C TYR A 97 5.13 19.05 -7.33
N ALA A 98 5.81 18.15 -8.05
CA ALA A 98 6.28 18.37 -9.41
C ALA A 98 5.12 18.73 -10.35
N LYS A 99 4.01 17.98 -10.27
CA LYS A 99 2.79 18.24 -11.02
C LYS A 99 2.18 19.61 -10.69
N ALA A 100 2.14 19.99 -9.40
CA ALA A 100 1.67 21.30 -8.98
C ALA A 100 2.53 22.46 -9.52
N LYS A 101 3.83 22.22 -9.76
CA LYS A 101 4.77 23.17 -10.36
C LYS A 101 4.91 23.04 -11.88
N LYS A 102 4.13 22.16 -12.52
CA LYS A 102 4.23 21.85 -13.96
C LYS A 102 5.62 21.38 -14.40
N ILE A 103 6.36 20.74 -13.50
CA ILE A 103 7.61 20.06 -13.81
C ILE A 103 7.23 18.68 -14.33
N ASP A 104 7.63 18.38 -15.57
CA ASP A 104 7.52 17.01 -16.10
C ASP A 104 8.54 16.13 -15.38
N MET A 105 8.05 15.14 -14.66
CA MET A 105 8.85 14.17 -13.93
C MET A 105 8.09 12.85 -13.88
N ASP A 106 8.76 11.80 -14.33
CA ASP A 106 8.20 10.46 -14.30
C ASP A 106 8.48 9.75 -12.95
N PHE A 107 7.69 8.73 -12.64
CA PHE A 107 7.89 7.88 -11.47
C PHE A 107 9.26 7.20 -11.48
N GLN A 108 9.75 6.78 -12.65
CA GLN A 108 11.07 6.17 -12.76
C GLN A 108 12.18 7.16 -12.39
N GLU A 109 12.11 8.41 -12.85
CA GLU A 109 13.08 9.43 -12.49
C GLU A 109 13.05 9.74 -10.99
N ALA A 110 11.85 9.93 -10.42
CA ALA A 110 11.69 10.24 -9.00
C ALA A 110 12.18 9.10 -8.09
N SER A 111 11.93 7.84 -8.48
CA SER A 111 12.42 6.66 -7.76
C SER A 111 13.94 6.52 -7.82
N LEU A 112 14.56 6.80 -8.98
CA LEU A 112 16.02 6.79 -9.12
C LEU A 112 16.69 7.85 -8.23
N ILE A 113 16.13 9.06 -8.17
CA ILE A 113 16.63 10.13 -7.29
C ILE A 113 16.56 9.71 -5.81
N ASP A 114 15.47 9.06 -5.40
CA ASP A 114 15.33 8.57 -4.02
C ASP A 114 16.32 7.43 -3.71
N LEU A 115 16.55 6.50 -4.64
CA LEU A 115 17.56 5.45 -4.50
C LEU A 115 18.99 6.00 -4.42
N GLN A 116 19.27 7.12 -5.10
CA GLN A 116 20.52 7.85 -4.99
C GLN A 116 20.68 8.59 -3.65
N LYS A 117 19.69 8.48 -2.74
CA LYS A 117 19.61 9.19 -1.45
C LYS A 117 19.66 10.71 -1.59
N ILE A 118 19.31 11.22 -2.77
CA ILE A 118 19.15 12.65 -3.00
C ILE A 118 17.79 13.06 -2.42
N ASP A 119 17.74 14.23 -1.81
CA ASP A 119 16.48 14.80 -1.35
C ASP A 119 15.65 15.26 -2.55
N LEU A 120 14.69 14.43 -2.95
CA LEU A 120 13.78 14.67 -4.07
C LEU A 120 13.09 16.04 -3.96
N MET A 121 12.68 16.46 -2.76
CA MET A 121 12.01 17.74 -2.57
C MET A 121 12.97 18.91 -2.83
N LYS A 122 14.21 18.84 -2.34
CA LYS A 122 15.22 19.86 -2.63
C LYS A 122 15.57 19.91 -4.11
N TYR A 123 15.67 18.76 -4.77
CA TYR A 123 15.92 18.68 -6.21
C TYR A 123 14.81 19.39 -7.01
N LEU A 124 13.55 19.14 -6.67
CA LEU A 124 12.39 19.77 -7.32
C LEU A 124 12.30 21.28 -7.08
N ILE A 125 12.68 21.75 -5.90
CA ILE A 125 12.71 23.19 -5.58
C ILE A 125 13.77 23.91 -6.43
N ASN A 126 14.89 23.26 -6.72
CA ASN A 126 16.01 23.86 -7.47
C ASN A 126 15.83 23.80 -9.00
N LYS A 127 14.94 22.95 -9.52
CA LYS A 127 14.67 22.78 -10.96
C LYS A 127 13.79 23.91 -11.56
N LYS A 128 13.87 25.13 -11.02
CA LYS A 128 13.03 26.28 -11.39
C LYS A 128 13.50 26.95 -12.68
#